data_AF-A0A6I1K9T5-F1
#
_entry.id   AF-A0A6I1K9T5-F1
#
_cell.length_a   1.000
_cell.length_b   1.000
_cell.length_c   1.000
_cell.angle_alpha   90.00
_cell.angle_beta   90.00
_cell.angle_gamma   90.00
#
_symmetry.space_group_name_H-M   'P 1'
#
loop_
_entity.id
_entity.type
_entity.pdbx_description
1 polymer ?
#
loop_
_entity_poly.entity_id
_entity_poly.type
_entity_poly.pdbx_seq_one_letter_code
_entity_poly.pdbx_strand_id
1 'polypeptide(L)'
;MRSVLKALLYALLLAACYWCGFSAYRDYALLMMEEGDGLTRSVRLKSARSTNAGPATATNQAAATLTNQPPVKPSAAAAAITTPGEDGEETATVRTNRRVGRNYFRLLGYTVGFAAAMLVLGFVAAQDFGHLLKFRLGREVSYVDARSERNAQYERAEHLALKGSAHDAIKLLQAIIAKHPNHVHSVLRIAELYDKELHDFPNAALHYEEVLKLKIPDEQWGWVAIRLANIYSGKLGQPQVALDLIRRLAAERPGTQAGAKALKRLAKIASAGLDPEAHGDV
;
A
#
# COMPACT_ATOMS: atom_id res chain seq x y z
N MET A 1 -12.61 9.71 33.73
CA MET A 1 -13.89 9.28 33.13
C MET A 1 -13.74 8.41 31.88
N ARG A 2 -12.90 8.75 30.89
CA ARG A 2 -12.73 7.93 29.65
C ARG A 2 -12.29 6.47 29.89
N SER A 3 -11.43 6.22 30.88
CA SER A 3 -10.93 4.86 31.18
C SER A 3 -11.98 3.95 31.83
N VAL A 4 -12.86 4.52 32.67
CA VAL A 4 -13.96 3.77 33.32
C VAL A 4 -15.02 3.37 32.28
N LEU A 5 -15.34 4.27 31.35
CA LEU A 5 -16.27 3.98 30.25
C LEU A 5 -15.73 2.87 29.33
N LYS A 6 -14.42 2.86 29.05
CA LYS A 6 -13.77 1.77 28.29
C LYS A 6 -13.84 0.44 29.03
N ALA A 7 -13.55 0.41 30.32
CA ALA A 7 -13.63 -0.81 31.12
C ALA A 7 -15.05 -1.40 31.15
N LEU A 8 -16.07 -0.54 31.25
CA LEU A 8 -17.47 -0.95 31.16
C LEU A 8 -17.82 -1.49 29.75
N LEU A 9 -17.29 -0.88 28.69
CA LEU A 9 -17.48 -1.36 27.32
C LEU A 9 -16.86 -2.75 27.10
N TYR A 10 -15.65 -2.98 27.61
CA TYR A 10 -15.01 -4.30 27.56
C TYR A 10 -15.78 -5.35 28.36
N ALA A 11 -16.24 -5.01 29.56
CA ALA A 11 -17.06 -5.91 30.39
C ALA A 11 -18.37 -6.28 29.68
N LEU A 12 -19.01 -5.32 29.02
CA LEU A 12 -20.25 -5.53 28.26
C LEU A 12 -20.01 -6.41 27.03
N LEU A 13 -18.93 -6.17 26.27
CA LEU A 13 -18.55 -6.99 25.11
C LEU A 13 -18.17 -8.42 25.52
N LEU A 14 -17.43 -8.61 26.62
CA LEU A 14 -17.11 -9.94 27.14
C LEU A 14 -18.36 -10.68 27.63
N ALA A 15 -19.27 -9.99 28.32
CA ALA A 15 -20.55 -10.56 28.74
C ALA A 15 -21.41 -10.95 27.52
N ALA A 16 -21.44 -10.12 26.47
CA ALA A 16 -22.13 -10.42 25.22
C ALA A 16 -21.50 -11.61 24.48
N CYS A 17 -20.17 -11.68 24.39
CA CYS A 17 -19.46 -12.82 23.80
C CYS A 17 -19.72 -14.12 24.57
N TYR A 18 -19.65 -14.07 25.90
CA TYR A 18 -19.95 -15.21 26.76
C TYR A 18 -21.40 -15.67 26.61
N TRP A 19 -22.35 -14.75 26.63
CA TRP A 19 -23.77 -15.05 26.49
C TRP A 19 -24.11 -15.63 25.11
N CYS A 20 -23.66 -14.99 24.03
CA CYS A 20 -23.90 -15.46 22.67
C CYS A 20 -23.20 -16.80 22.40
N GLY A 21 -21.97 -16.98 22.88
CA GLY A 21 -21.23 -18.25 22.78
C GLY A 21 -21.93 -19.38 23.55
N PHE A 22 -22.35 -19.13 24.78
CA PHE A 22 -23.06 -20.11 25.61
C PHE A 22 -24.44 -20.46 25.03
N SER A 23 -25.18 -19.47 24.52
CA SER A 23 -26.47 -19.71 23.87
C SER A 23 -26.33 -20.51 22.58
N ALA A 24 -25.33 -20.19 21.74
CA ALA A 24 -25.05 -20.94 20.53
C ALA A 24 -24.62 -22.39 20.83
N TYR A 25 -23.77 -22.58 21.85
CA TYR A 25 -23.35 -23.92 22.30
C TYR A 25 -24.53 -24.75 22.82
N ARG A 26 -25.41 -24.16 23.64
CA ARG A 26 -26.61 -24.83 24.16
C ARG A 26 -27.55 -25.23 23.03
N ASP A 27 -27.84 -24.32 22.10
CA ASP A 27 -28.76 -24.58 21.00
C ASP A 27 -28.17 -25.59 19.99
N TYR A 28 -26.83 -25.58 19.79
CA TYR A 28 -26.12 -26.61 19.03
C TYR A 28 -26.16 -27.98 19.71
N ALA A 29 -25.94 -28.05 21.03
CA ALA A 29 -26.01 -29.30 21.79
C ALA A 29 -27.42 -29.93 21.74
N LEU A 30 -28.48 -29.10 21.78
CA LEU A 30 -29.85 -29.57 21.65
C LEU A 30 -30.15 -30.12 20.24
N LEU A 31 -29.63 -29.48 19.19
CA LEU A 31 -29.74 -29.98 17.81
C LEU A 31 -29.02 -31.33 17.62
N MET A 32 -27.83 -31.49 18.20
CA MET A 32 -27.06 -32.73 18.11
C MET A 32 -27.67 -33.89 18.92
N MET A 33 -28.53 -33.61 19.91
CA MET A 33 -29.28 -34.66 20.62
C MET A 33 -30.54 -35.11 19.86
N GLU A 34 -31.12 -34.27 19.00
CA GLU A 34 -32.33 -34.60 18.23
C GLU A 34 -32.04 -35.55 17.04
N GLU A 35 -30.82 -35.51 16.47
CA GLU A 35 -30.39 -36.45 15.43
C GLU A 35 -30.04 -37.85 15.96
N GLY A 36 -29.73 -37.99 17.26
CA GLY A 36 -29.40 -39.27 17.90
C GLY A 36 -30.59 -40.24 18.02
N ASP A 37 -31.82 -39.73 18.10
CA ASP A 37 -33.05 -40.54 18.18
C ASP A 37 -33.63 -40.92 16.81
N GLY A 38 -33.11 -40.34 15.71
CA GLY A 38 -33.56 -40.64 14.35
C GLY A 38 -33.12 -42.02 13.82
N LEU A 39 -31.97 -42.53 14.26
CA LEU A 39 -31.46 -43.84 13.84
C LEU A 39 -32.08 -45.02 14.60
N THR A 40 -32.58 -44.81 15.83
CA THR A 40 -33.17 -45.91 16.63
C THR A 40 -34.65 -46.15 16.29
N ARG A 41 -35.36 -45.17 15.72
CA ARG A 41 -36.76 -45.32 15.33
C ARG A 41 -36.96 -45.98 13.96
N SER A 42 -36.02 -45.84 13.03
CA SER A 42 -36.10 -46.46 11.70
C SER A 42 -35.78 -47.96 11.69
N VAL A 43 -35.09 -48.47 12.73
CA VAL A 43 -34.80 -49.90 12.88
C VAL A 43 -35.97 -50.68 13.51
N ARG A 44 -36.89 -50.03 14.23
CA ARG A 44 -37.97 -50.71 14.98
C ARG A 44 -39.26 -50.96 14.19
N LEU A 45 -39.42 -50.42 12.98
CA LEU A 45 -40.62 -50.62 12.15
C LEU A 45 -40.44 -51.66 11.03
N LYS A 46 -39.26 -52.28 10.88
CA LYS A 46 -38.96 -53.23 9.79
C LYS A 46 -38.82 -54.70 10.24
N SER A 47 -39.19 -55.03 11.49
CA SER A 47 -39.06 -56.37 12.05
C SER A 47 -40.40 -56.95 12.55
N ALA A 48 -41.44 -56.87 11.71
CA ALA A 48 -42.68 -57.63 11.93
C ALA A 48 -43.41 -57.90 10.60
N ARG A 49 -42.80 -58.66 9.68
CA ARG A 49 -43.53 -59.62 8.82
C ARG A 49 -42.55 -60.52 8.06
N SER A 50 -42.36 -61.73 8.58
CA SER A 50 -41.87 -62.87 7.81
C SER A 50 -43.09 -63.62 7.28
N THR A 51 -43.08 -63.99 5.99
CA THR A 51 -43.40 -65.34 5.46
C THR A 51 -43.64 -65.24 3.94
N ASN A 52 -42.65 -65.62 3.13
CA ASN A 52 -42.70 -66.84 2.33
C ASN A 52 -41.55 -66.93 1.30
N ALA A 53 -40.88 -68.09 1.37
CA ALA A 53 -40.26 -68.87 0.31
C ALA A 53 -39.19 -68.22 -0.61
N GLY A 54 -37.95 -68.73 -0.50
CA GLY A 54 -36.85 -68.53 -1.46
C GLY A 54 -36.97 -69.41 -2.73
N PRO A 55 -35.87 -69.76 -3.44
CA PRO A 55 -34.46 -69.44 -3.19
C PRO A 55 -33.66 -68.96 -4.44
N ALA A 56 -32.35 -68.76 -4.24
CA ALA A 56 -31.26 -68.95 -5.22
C ALA A 56 -31.10 -67.91 -6.36
N THR A 57 -29.94 -67.48 -6.86
CA THR A 57 -28.51 -67.76 -6.64
C THR A 57 -27.72 -66.78 -7.54
N ALA A 58 -26.50 -66.39 -7.11
CA ALA A 58 -25.35 -65.92 -7.92
C ALA A 58 -25.43 -64.56 -8.66
N THR A 59 -24.38 -63.82 -9.02
CA THR A 59 -22.91 -63.78 -8.74
C THR A 59 -22.36 -62.70 -9.69
N ASN A 60 -21.33 -61.96 -9.25
CA ASN A 60 -20.35 -61.15 -10.04
C ASN A 60 -20.85 -59.86 -10.73
N GLN A 61 -20.34 -58.69 -10.35
CA GLN A 61 -19.03 -58.09 -10.69
C GLN A 61 -18.92 -57.56 -12.13
N ALA A 62 -18.84 -56.22 -12.19
CA ALA A 62 -17.80 -55.41 -12.83
C ALA A 62 -17.77 -55.19 -14.36
N ALA A 63 -17.29 -53.98 -14.66
CA ALA A 63 -16.77 -53.42 -15.92
C ALA A 63 -17.82 -52.90 -16.91
N ALA A 64 -17.95 -51.56 -17.02
CA ALA A 64 -17.24 -50.68 -17.98
C ALA A 64 -18.11 -50.53 -19.26
N THR A 65 -18.26 -49.42 -19.99
CA THR A 65 -17.33 -48.36 -20.40
C THR A 65 -18.13 -47.30 -21.18
N LEU A 66 -17.78 -46.01 -21.05
CA LEU A 66 -17.72 -44.94 -22.07
C LEU A 66 -18.92 -44.57 -23.02
N THR A 67 -19.30 -43.27 -22.93
CA THR A 67 -19.33 -42.27 -24.04
C THR A 67 -20.65 -41.90 -24.76
N ASN A 68 -20.99 -40.59 -24.66
CA ASN A 68 -21.52 -39.59 -25.63
C ASN A 68 -22.22 -40.09 -26.91
N GLN A 69 -23.31 -39.53 -27.47
CA GLN A 69 -24.15 -38.33 -27.29
C GLN A 69 -25.40 -38.52 -28.24
N PRO A 70 -26.31 -37.53 -28.48
CA PRO A 70 -27.75 -37.75 -28.71
C PRO A 70 -28.17 -37.77 -30.21
N PRO A 71 -29.48 -37.92 -30.54
CA PRO A 71 -30.23 -36.71 -30.95
C PRO A 71 -31.77 -36.70 -30.66
N VAL A 72 -32.26 -35.50 -30.33
CA VAL A 72 -33.44 -34.74 -30.83
C VAL A 72 -34.80 -35.44 -31.14
N LYS A 73 -35.83 -35.07 -30.33
CA LYS A 73 -37.25 -34.57 -30.58
C LYS A 73 -37.96 -34.81 -31.95
N PRO A 74 -39.31 -34.61 -32.10
CA PRO A 74 -40.40 -34.30 -31.15
C PRO A 74 -41.75 -35.05 -31.41
N SER A 75 -42.79 -34.81 -30.58
CA SER A 75 -44.14 -34.33 -30.99
C SER A 75 -45.37 -35.03 -30.38
N ALA A 76 -46.32 -34.16 -30.03
CA ALA A 76 -47.78 -34.30 -30.00
C ALA A 76 -48.49 -35.05 -28.85
N ALA A 77 -49.26 -34.25 -28.12
CA ALA A 77 -50.27 -34.59 -27.15
C ALA A 77 -51.52 -35.22 -27.80
N ALA A 78 -52.23 -36.05 -27.03
CA ALA A 78 -53.65 -36.29 -27.20
C ALA A 78 -54.32 -36.34 -25.83
N ALA A 79 -55.26 -35.42 -25.63
CA ALA A 79 -56.13 -35.35 -24.47
C ALA A 79 -57.25 -36.39 -24.56
N ALA A 80 -57.66 -36.97 -23.43
CA ALA A 80 -59.05 -37.35 -23.19
C ALA A 80 -59.32 -37.46 -21.69
N ILE A 81 -60.42 -36.82 -21.29
CA ILE A 81 -60.92 -36.56 -19.95
C ILE A 81 -61.92 -37.68 -19.58
N THR A 82 -61.94 -38.13 -18.32
CA THR A 82 -63.20 -38.47 -17.59
C THR A 82 -62.95 -38.70 -16.09
N THR A 83 -63.39 -37.74 -15.28
CA THR A 83 -63.96 -37.91 -13.92
C THR A 83 -65.43 -38.37 -14.06
N PRO A 84 -66.20 -38.85 -13.05
CA PRO A 84 -66.18 -38.42 -11.63
C PRO A 84 -66.50 -39.51 -10.56
N GLY A 85 -66.30 -39.13 -9.30
CA GLY A 85 -66.76 -39.87 -8.11
C GLY A 85 -66.43 -39.07 -6.86
N GLU A 86 -67.45 -38.41 -6.31
CA GLU A 86 -67.42 -37.56 -5.12
C GLU A 86 -67.15 -38.35 -3.82
N ASP A 87 -66.87 -37.56 -2.77
CA ASP A 87 -67.00 -37.84 -1.33
C ASP A 87 -65.71 -38.12 -0.57
N GLY A 88 -65.34 -37.17 0.29
CA GLY A 88 -64.36 -37.36 1.35
C GLY A 88 -63.49 -36.15 1.62
N GLU A 89 -64.09 -35.12 2.22
CA GLU A 89 -63.39 -34.02 2.84
C GLU A 89 -62.51 -34.55 3.99
N GLU A 90 -61.20 -34.62 3.81
CA GLU A 90 -60.26 -34.71 4.94
C GLU A 90 -59.14 -33.71 4.73
N THR A 91 -59.19 -32.66 5.55
CA THR A 91 -58.25 -31.55 5.62
C THR A 91 -56.82 -32.05 5.73
N ALA A 92 -56.10 -32.11 4.60
CA ALA A 92 -54.65 -32.22 4.57
C ALA A 92 -54.06 -30.90 5.11
N THR A 93 -53.99 -30.79 6.43
CA THR A 93 -53.11 -29.80 7.06
C THR A 93 -51.70 -30.13 6.60
N VAL A 94 -51.21 -29.36 5.63
CA VAL A 94 -49.78 -29.24 5.37
C VAL A 94 -49.17 -28.69 6.65
N ARG A 95 -48.73 -29.59 7.53
CA ARG A 95 -47.81 -29.27 8.62
C ARG A 95 -46.49 -28.90 7.96
N THR A 96 -46.43 -27.66 7.44
CA THR A 96 -45.17 -27.01 7.15
C THR A 96 -44.35 -27.13 8.43
N ASN A 97 -43.19 -27.75 8.33
CA ASN A 97 -42.28 -28.01 9.44
C ASN A 97 -41.62 -26.68 9.86
N ARG A 98 -42.43 -25.75 10.34
CA ARG A 98 -42.08 -24.38 10.74
C ARG A 98 -41.24 -24.35 12.02
N ARG A 99 -41.05 -25.50 12.68
CA ARG A 99 -40.29 -25.66 13.93
C ARG A 99 -38.78 -25.78 13.70
N VAL A 100 -38.33 -26.38 12.60
CA VAL A 100 -36.89 -26.55 12.31
C VAL A 100 -36.25 -25.23 11.86
N GLY A 101 -36.95 -24.44 11.02
CA GLY A 101 -36.42 -23.15 10.54
C GLY A 101 -36.18 -22.12 11.65
N ARG A 102 -37.07 -22.03 12.65
CA ARG A 102 -36.96 -21.01 13.71
C ARG A 102 -35.75 -21.22 14.61
N ASN A 103 -35.36 -22.46 14.87
CA ASN A 103 -34.20 -22.78 15.71
C ASN A 103 -32.90 -22.60 14.91
N TYR A 104 -32.90 -22.88 13.60
CA TYR A 104 -31.74 -22.67 12.73
C TYR A 104 -31.45 -21.19 12.47
N PHE A 105 -32.48 -20.37 12.24
CA PHE A 105 -32.31 -18.91 12.12
C PHE A 105 -31.81 -18.26 13.41
N ARG A 106 -32.21 -18.78 14.58
CA ARG A 106 -31.70 -18.34 15.88
C ARG A 106 -30.23 -18.71 16.05
N LEU A 107 -29.87 -19.95 15.77
CA LEU A 107 -28.48 -20.40 15.82
C LEU A 107 -27.58 -19.58 14.88
N LEU A 108 -28.02 -19.35 13.64
CA LEU A 108 -27.29 -18.54 12.66
C LEU A 108 -27.13 -17.08 13.12
N GLY A 109 -28.17 -16.51 13.73
CA GLY A 109 -28.10 -15.16 14.31
C GLY A 109 -27.08 -15.06 15.45
N TYR A 110 -27.02 -16.05 16.34
CA TYR A 110 -26.07 -16.06 17.44
C TYR A 110 -24.62 -16.27 16.98
N THR A 111 -24.37 -17.11 15.97
CA THR A 111 -23.01 -17.33 15.44
C THR A 111 -22.48 -16.10 14.72
N VAL A 112 -23.31 -15.44 13.91
CA VAL A 112 -22.93 -14.17 13.24
C VAL A 112 -22.72 -13.06 14.28
N GLY A 113 -23.60 -12.96 15.27
CA GLY A 113 -23.46 -11.99 16.36
C GLY A 113 -22.18 -12.20 17.17
N PHE A 114 -21.83 -13.45 17.47
CA PHE A 114 -20.59 -13.80 18.16
C PHE A 114 -19.34 -13.45 17.34
N ALA A 115 -19.33 -13.77 16.04
CA ALA A 115 -18.23 -13.45 15.14
C ALA A 115 -18.02 -11.93 15.01
N ALA A 116 -19.11 -11.18 14.87
CA ALA A 116 -19.05 -9.71 14.84
C ALA A 116 -18.53 -9.12 16.16
N ALA A 117 -18.98 -9.64 17.31
CA ALA A 117 -18.51 -9.21 18.61
C ALA A 117 -17.01 -9.49 18.81
N MET A 118 -16.51 -10.65 18.35
CA MET A 118 -15.09 -10.98 18.37
C MET A 118 -14.24 -10.05 17.49
N LEU A 119 -14.73 -9.69 16.30
CA LEU A 119 -14.03 -8.74 15.43
C LEU A 119 -13.95 -7.34 16.05
N VAL A 120 -15.06 -6.85 16.61
CA VAL A 120 -15.09 -5.55 17.29
C VAL A 120 -14.17 -5.57 18.52
N LEU A 121 -14.23 -6.63 19.33
CA LEU A 121 -13.36 -6.79 20.50
C LEU A 121 -11.88 -6.83 20.11
N GLY A 122 -11.53 -7.57 19.05
CA GLY A 122 -10.17 -7.63 18.52
C GLY A 122 -9.68 -6.27 18.02
N PHE A 123 -10.52 -5.50 17.34
CA PHE A 123 -10.18 -4.17 16.84
C PHE A 123 -9.95 -3.16 17.98
N VAL A 124 -10.82 -3.15 18.99
CA VAL A 124 -10.69 -2.26 20.15
C VAL A 124 -9.46 -2.65 20.99
N ALA A 125 -9.23 -3.95 21.18
CA ALA A 125 -8.02 -4.44 21.85
C ALA A 125 -6.74 -4.04 21.08
N ALA A 126 -6.73 -4.15 19.75
CA ALA A 126 -5.58 -3.75 18.93
C ALA A 126 -5.27 -2.25 19.05
N GLN A 127 -6.30 -1.38 19.12
CA GLN A 127 -6.12 0.05 19.33
C GLN A 127 -5.50 0.36 20.70
N ASP A 128 -5.97 -0.30 21.77
CA ASP A 128 -5.45 -0.07 23.12
C ASP A 128 -4.04 -0.70 23.30
N PHE A 129 -3.77 -1.86 22.70
CA PHE A 129 -2.41 -2.43 22.63
C PHE A 129 -1.45 -1.52 21.86
N GLY A 130 -1.90 -0.84 20.81
CA GLY A 130 -1.11 0.16 20.09
C GLY A 130 -0.66 1.31 20.98
N HIS A 131 -1.47 1.72 21.97
CA HIS A 131 -1.06 2.72 22.96
C HIS A 131 -0.15 2.13 24.05
N LEU A 132 -0.37 0.88 24.47
CA LEU A 132 0.48 0.22 25.48
C LEU A 132 1.90 -0.07 24.96
N LEU A 133 2.02 -0.51 23.69
CA LEU A 133 3.32 -0.70 23.02
C LEU A 133 4.08 0.64 22.88
N LYS A 134 3.38 1.75 22.63
CA LYS A 134 3.99 3.09 22.60
C LYS A 134 4.64 3.51 23.91
N PHE A 135 4.20 3.00 25.06
CA PHE A 135 4.76 3.36 26.38
C PHE A 135 5.95 2.48 26.81
N ARG A 136 6.05 1.23 26.35
CA ARG A 136 7.21 0.36 26.68
C ARG A 136 8.39 0.54 25.73
N LEU A 137 8.16 1.00 24.52
CA LEU A 137 9.20 1.44 23.58
C LEU A 137 9.51 2.93 23.81
N GLY A 138 9.84 3.31 25.05
CA GLY A 138 10.16 4.68 25.48
C GLY A 138 11.43 5.30 24.87
N ARG A 139 11.73 4.98 23.61
CA ARG A 139 12.46 5.86 22.70
C ARG A 139 11.44 6.27 21.65
N GLU A 140 11.31 7.57 21.43
CA GLU A 140 10.69 8.13 20.23
C GLU A 140 11.32 7.47 18.99
N VAL A 141 10.78 6.33 18.56
CA VAL A 141 10.78 5.96 17.15
C VAL A 141 9.56 6.67 16.58
N SER A 142 9.60 8.01 16.64
CA SER A 142 8.94 8.78 15.61
C SER A 142 9.62 8.34 14.33
N TYR A 143 9.03 7.38 13.61
CA TYR A 143 9.49 6.91 12.30
C TYR A 143 9.23 8.02 11.27
N VAL A 144 9.56 9.27 11.60
CA VAL A 144 9.87 10.28 10.62
C VAL A 144 11.29 9.94 10.22
N ASP A 145 11.40 9.14 9.16
CA ASP A 145 12.67 8.82 8.53
C ASP A 145 13.50 10.13 8.46
N ALA A 146 14.77 10.13 8.88
CA ALA A 146 15.61 11.34 8.85
C ALA A 146 15.64 11.97 7.44
N ARG A 147 15.42 11.13 6.43
CA ARG A 147 15.17 11.51 5.04
C ARG A 147 13.89 12.34 4.85
N SER A 148 12.79 11.96 5.49
CA SER A 148 11.51 12.67 5.46
C SER A 148 11.60 14.04 6.15
N GLU A 149 12.23 14.12 7.33
CA GLU A 149 12.39 15.41 8.01
C GLU A 149 13.26 16.38 7.20
N ARG A 150 14.38 15.89 6.65
CA ARG A 150 15.25 16.70 5.79
C ARG A 150 14.52 17.18 4.55
N ASN A 151 13.78 16.31 3.87
CA ASN A 151 13.00 16.69 2.70
C ASN A 151 11.94 17.73 3.08
N ALA A 152 11.26 17.59 4.22
CA ALA A 152 10.31 18.59 4.70
C ALA A 152 10.97 19.95 5.01
N GLN A 153 12.18 19.96 5.55
CA GLN A 153 12.96 21.19 5.77
C GLN A 153 13.37 21.83 4.43
N TYR A 154 13.74 21.03 3.44
CA TYR A 154 14.08 21.49 2.10
C TYR A 154 12.87 22.15 1.41
N GLU A 155 11.72 21.49 1.41
CA GLU A 155 10.47 22.02 0.85
C GLU A 155 10.05 23.34 1.52
N ARG A 156 10.23 23.44 2.85
CA ARG A 156 10.01 24.72 3.57
C ARG A 156 10.95 25.81 3.09
N ALA A 157 12.22 25.51 2.83
CA ALA A 157 13.17 26.47 2.29
C ALA A 157 12.77 26.92 0.87
N GLU A 158 12.34 26.02 0.00
CA GLU A 158 11.81 26.37 -1.33
C GLU A 158 10.60 27.29 -1.25
N HIS A 159 9.67 26.99 -0.35
CA HIS A 159 8.49 27.83 -0.16
C HIS A 159 8.84 29.22 0.35
N LEU A 160 9.87 29.37 1.20
CA LEU A 160 10.37 30.68 1.61
C LEU A 160 11.04 31.43 0.44
N ALA A 161 11.81 30.73 -0.39
CA ALA A 161 12.41 31.32 -1.58
C ALA A 161 11.34 31.84 -2.55
N LEU A 162 10.29 31.07 -2.80
CA LEU A 162 9.15 31.47 -3.65
C LEU A 162 8.38 32.68 -3.10
N LYS A 163 8.39 32.88 -1.78
CA LYS A 163 7.81 34.05 -1.12
C LYS A 163 8.70 35.31 -1.19
N GLY A 164 9.88 35.22 -1.82
CA GLY A 164 10.88 36.28 -1.85
C GLY A 164 11.74 36.37 -0.59
N SER A 165 11.59 35.44 0.36
CA SER A 165 12.36 35.39 1.60
C SER A 165 13.65 34.57 1.42
N ALA A 166 14.50 34.95 0.46
CA ALA A 166 15.71 34.21 0.10
C ALA A 166 16.69 34.04 1.27
N HIS A 167 16.85 35.05 2.13
CA HIS A 167 17.73 34.97 3.31
C HIS A 167 17.28 33.90 4.31
N ASP A 168 15.98 33.76 4.55
CA ASP A 168 15.46 32.76 5.49
C ASP A 168 15.48 31.36 4.88
N ALA A 169 15.29 31.25 3.56
CA ALA A 169 15.52 30.00 2.82
C ALA A 169 16.99 29.54 2.96
N ILE A 170 17.96 30.45 2.80
CA ILE A 170 19.39 30.13 2.97
C ILE A 170 19.68 29.64 4.39
N LYS A 171 19.14 30.28 5.44
CA LYS A 171 19.32 29.81 6.83
C LYS A 171 18.81 28.39 7.03
N LEU A 172 17.65 28.04 6.47
CA LEU A 172 17.13 26.67 6.55
C LEU A 172 18.01 25.68 5.78
N LEU A 173 18.49 26.05 4.59
CA LEU A 173 19.39 25.20 3.80
C LEU A 173 20.73 24.99 4.50
N GLN A 174 21.28 26.02 5.16
CA GLN A 174 22.48 25.92 5.99
C GLN A 174 22.27 24.98 7.18
N ALA A 175 21.10 25.03 7.82
CA ALA A 175 20.75 24.10 8.89
C ALA A 175 20.69 22.64 8.40
N ILE A 176 20.24 22.41 7.16
CA ILE A 176 20.28 21.09 6.52
C ILE A 176 21.73 20.64 6.28
N ILE A 177 22.57 21.52 5.74
CA ILE A 177 23.99 21.22 5.44
C ILE A 177 24.78 20.95 6.72
N ALA A 178 24.52 21.68 7.80
CA ALA A 178 25.16 21.45 9.09
C ALA A 178 24.90 20.03 9.62
N LYS A 179 23.70 19.47 9.38
CA LYS A 179 23.36 18.08 9.72
C LYS A 179 23.84 17.08 8.65
N HIS A 180 23.89 17.49 7.39
CA HIS A 180 24.21 16.66 6.24
C HIS A 180 25.18 17.38 5.28
N PRO A 181 26.49 17.38 5.56
CA PRO A 181 27.46 18.16 4.80
C PRO A 181 27.54 17.82 3.30
N ASN A 182 27.22 16.56 2.96
CA ASN A 182 27.25 16.07 1.58
C ASN A 182 25.90 16.22 0.85
N HIS A 183 24.96 17.01 1.38
CA HIS A 183 23.66 17.22 0.75
C HIS A 183 23.76 18.22 -0.41
N VAL A 184 24.19 17.72 -1.56
CA VAL A 184 24.44 18.46 -2.81
C VAL A 184 23.29 19.42 -3.15
N HIS A 185 22.05 18.97 -3.06
CA HIS A 185 20.88 19.79 -3.42
C HIS A 185 20.78 21.06 -2.59
N SER A 186 21.08 21.02 -1.29
CA SER A 186 21.03 22.21 -0.45
C SER A 186 22.16 23.18 -0.77
N VAL A 187 23.38 22.68 -1.00
CA VAL A 187 24.53 23.53 -1.32
C VAL A 187 24.31 24.21 -2.67
N LEU A 188 23.88 23.45 -3.68
CA LEU A 188 23.55 23.99 -5.01
C LEU A 188 22.42 25.01 -4.92
N ARG A 189 21.39 24.74 -4.12
CA ARG A 189 20.27 25.66 -3.98
C ARG A 189 20.68 26.99 -3.35
N ILE A 190 21.57 26.97 -2.35
CA ILE A 190 22.12 28.22 -1.78
C ILE A 190 22.86 29.02 -2.86
N ALA A 191 23.69 28.37 -3.68
CA ALA A 191 24.38 29.04 -4.79
C ALA A 191 23.38 29.70 -5.76
N GLU A 192 22.31 28.99 -6.12
CA GLU A 192 21.26 29.53 -6.99
C GLU A 192 20.48 30.69 -6.38
N LEU A 193 20.21 30.67 -5.07
CA LEU A 193 19.53 31.77 -4.38
C LEU A 193 20.38 33.05 -4.39
N TYR A 194 21.68 32.92 -4.14
CA TYR A 194 22.60 34.06 -4.26
C TYR A 194 22.67 34.61 -5.69
N ASP A 195 22.68 33.74 -6.69
CA ASP A 195 22.79 34.09 -8.10
C ASP A 195 21.51 34.75 -8.66
N LYS A 196 20.36 34.11 -8.44
CA LYS A 196 19.08 34.49 -9.08
C LYS A 196 18.26 35.46 -8.25
N GLU A 197 18.19 35.28 -6.93
CA GLU A 197 17.28 36.05 -6.06
C GLU A 197 17.98 37.26 -5.42
N LEU A 198 19.20 37.06 -4.92
CA LEU A 198 19.94 38.12 -4.20
C LEU A 198 20.89 38.91 -5.11
N HIS A 199 21.21 38.37 -6.29
CA HIS A 199 22.20 38.93 -7.23
C HIS A 199 23.57 39.21 -6.58
N ASP A 200 23.94 38.42 -5.59
CA ASP A 200 25.22 38.47 -4.92
C ASP A 200 26.18 37.46 -5.59
N PHE A 201 26.78 37.91 -6.69
CA PHE A 201 27.61 37.07 -7.54
C PHE A 201 28.89 36.54 -6.85
N PRO A 202 29.58 37.31 -5.98
CA PRO A 202 30.71 36.78 -5.21
C PRO A 202 30.31 35.60 -4.30
N ASN A 203 29.22 35.73 -3.53
CA ASN A 203 28.76 34.65 -2.67
C ASN A 203 28.21 33.46 -3.47
N ALA A 204 27.53 33.72 -4.59
CA ALA A 204 27.10 32.68 -5.51
C ALA A 204 28.28 31.86 -6.05
N ALA A 205 29.35 32.53 -6.49
CA ALA A 205 30.55 31.87 -7.02
C ALA A 205 31.20 30.95 -5.97
N LEU A 206 31.36 31.44 -4.74
CA LEU A 206 31.89 30.66 -3.62
C LEU A 206 31.07 29.38 -3.40
N HIS A 207 29.74 29.49 -3.35
CA HIS A 207 28.90 28.32 -3.13
C HIS A 207 28.89 27.35 -4.32
N TYR A 208 28.97 27.83 -5.57
CA TYR A 208 29.15 26.95 -6.71
C TYR A 208 30.49 26.22 -6.68
N GLU A 209 31.57 26.86 -6.21
CA GLU A 209 32.86 26.18 -6.00
C GLU A 209 32.75 25.07 -4.96
N GLU A 210 32.04 25.31 -3.85
CA GLU A 210 31.77 24.27 -2.86
C GLU A 210 31.00 23.09 -3.47
N VAL A 211 30.03 23.35 -4.35
CA VAL A 211 29.32 22.27 -5.09
C VAL A 211 30.29 21.44 -5.93
N LEU A 212 31.24 22.08 -6.63
CA LEU A 212 32.21 21.38 -7.49
C LEU A 212 33.21 20.51 -6.70
N LYS A 213 33.36 20.73 -5.38
CA LYS A 213 34.15 19.89 -4.47
C LYS A 213 33.39 18.64 -4.02
N LEU A 214 32.07 18.63 -4.12
CA LEU A 214 31.24 17.48 -3.76
C LEU A 214 31.28 16.39 -4.83
N LYS A 215 30.98 15.14 -4.41
CA LYS A 215 30.80 14.03 -5.34
C LYS A 215 29.44 14.14 -6.03
N ILE A 216 29.45 14.68 -7.25
CA ILE A 216 28.26 14.84 -8.10
C ILE A 216 28.46 14.15 -9.46
N PRO A 217 27.38 13.73 -10.13
CA PRO A 217 27.46 13.17 -11.48
C PRO A 217 28.17 14.09 -12.46
N ASP A 218 28.93 13.52 -13.41
CA ASP A 218 29.76 14.30 -14.33
C ASP A 218 29.01 15.34 -15.14
N GLU A 219 27.81 14.99 -15.59
CA GLU A 219 26.94 15.90 -16.32
C GLU A 219 26.53 17.09 -15.44
N GLN A 220 26.13 16.84 -14.19
CA GLN A 220 25.75 17.90 -13.26
C GLN A 220 26.94 18.81 -12.92
N TRP A 221 28.11 18.22 -12.70
CA TRP A 221 29.33 19.00 -12.48
C TRP A 221 29.64 19.91 -13.66
N GLY A 222 29.52 19.40 -14.88
CA GLY A 222 29.75 20.19 -16.07
C GLY A 222 28.83 21.40 -16.19
N TRP A 223 27.54 21.24 -15.88
CA TRP A 223 26.60 22.37 -15.88
C TRP A 223 26.89 23.39 -14.78
N VAL A 224 27.26 22.94 -13.58
CA VAL A 224 27.69 23.83 -12.49
C VAL A 224 28.96 24.59 -12.88
N ALA A 225 29.95 23.93 -13.47
CA ALA A 225 31.18 24.54 -13.93
C ALA A 225 30.94 25.58 -15.04
N ILE A 226 30.03 25.31 -15.98
CA ILE A 226 29.61 26.30 -16.99
C ILE A 226 28.95 27.51 -16.33
N ARG A 227 28.06 27.29 -15.36
CA ARG A 227 27.38 28.39 -14.66
C ARG A 227 28.39 29.26 -13.91
N LEU A 228 29.32 28.64 -13.18
CA LEU A 228 30.40 29.32 -12.48
C LEU A 228 31.31 30.10 -13.44
N ALA A 229 31.71 29.51 -14.57
CA ALA A 229 32.50 30.20 -15.58
C ALA A 229 31.77 31.43 -16.17
N ASN A 230 30.44 31.38 -16.32
CA ASN A 230 29.66 32.52 -16.76
C ASN A 230 29.61 33.64 -15.71
N ILE A 231 29.53 33.29 -14.43
CA ILE A 231 29.62 34.27 -13.33
C ILE A 231 30.99 34.94 -13.34
N TYR A 232 32.08 34.15 -13.43
CA TYR A 232 33.44 34.68 -13.48
C TYR A 232 33.67 35.60 -14.67
N SER A 233 33.37 35.13 -15.88
CA SER A 233 33.60 35.92 -17.11
C SER A 233 32.68 37.13 -17.24
N GLY A 234 31.44 37.06 -16.76
CA GLY A 234 30.44 38.10 -16.97
C GLY A 234 30.26 39.06 -15.80
N LYS A 235 29.95 38.53 -14.61
CA LYS A 235 29.52 39.34 -13.45
C LYS A 235 30.68 39.79 -12.57
N LEU A 236 31.74 38.96 -12.49
CA LEU A 236 32.91 39.26 -11.66
C LEU A 236 34.09 39.86 -12.45
N GLY A 237 34.00 39.92 -13.79
CA GLY A 237 35.06 40.50 -14.62
C GLY A 237 36.38 39.71 -14.57
N GLN A 238 36.31 38.40 -14.30
CA GLN A 238 37.45 37.48 -14.20
C GLN A 238 37.43 36.48 -15.37
N PRO A 239 37.70 36.93 -16.61
CA PRO A 239 37.62 36.06 -17.79
C PRO A 239 38.68 34.96 -17.80
N GLN A 240 39.84 35.18 -17.18
CA GLN A 240 40.90 34.16 -17.13
C GLN A 240 40.52 32.98 -16.22
N VAL A 241 40.00 33.26 -15.02
CA VAL A 241 39.48 32.22 -14.12
C VAL A 241 38.38 31.41 -14.78
N ALA A 242 37.49 32.09 -15.53
CA ALA A 242 36.47 31.41 -16.32
C ALA A 242 37.06 30.53 -17.43
N LEU A 243 38.11 30.99 -18.12
CA LEU A 243 38.77 30.24 -19.19
C LEU A 243 39.44 28.98 -18.63
N ASP A 244 40.15 29.10 -17.52
CA ASP A 244 40.80 27.96 -16.85
C ASP A 244 39.79 26.92 -16.38
N LEU A 245 38.65 27.36 -15.85
CA LEU A 245 37.57 26.45 -15.47
C LEU A 245 36.97 25.72 -16.68
N ILE A 246 36.82 26.41 -17.82
CA ILE A 246 36.34 25.82 -19.07
C ILE A 246 37.38 24.84 -19.66
N ARG A 247 38.68 25.17 -19.62
CA ARG A 247 39.78 24.26 -20.00
C ARG A 247 39.76 23.00 -19.14
N ARG A 248 39.62 23.15 -17.82
CA ARG A 248 39.49 22.04 -16.87
C ARG A 248 38.29 21.15 -17.19
N LEU A 249 37.12 21.73 -17.45
CA LEU A 249 35.92 20.97 -17.84
C LEU A 249 36.14 20.19 -19.15
N ALA A 250 36.75 20.82 -20.15
CA ALA A 250 37.05 20.17 -21.42
C ALA A 250 38.06 19.02 -21.29
N ALA A 251 39.04 19.15 -20.40
CA ALA A 251 40.07 18.13 -20.16
C ALA A 251 39.55 16.96 -19.31
N GLU A 252 38.86 17.25 -18.20
CA GLU A 252 38.41 16.22 -17.25
C GLU A 252 37.17 15.47 -17.74
N ARG A 253 36.24 16.14 -18.45
CA ARG A 253 34.91 15.58 -18.77
C ARG A 253 34.48 15.83 -20.22
N PRO A 254 35.31 15.51 -21.24
CA PRO A 254 35.00 15.80 -22.64
C PRO A 254 33.74 15.07 -23.17
N GLY A 255 33.38 13.92 -22.58
CA GLY A 255 32.23 13.10 -22.99
C GLY A 255 30.86 13.62 -22.54
N THR A 256 30.80 14.65 -21.70
CA THR A 256 29.55 15.26 -21.22
C THR A 256 29.02 16.29 -22.21
N GLN A 257 27.72 16.61 -22.18
CA GLN A 257 27.20 17.68 -23.06
C GLN A 257 27.82 19.04 -22.70
N ALA A 258 28.04 19.26 -21.40
CA ALA A 258 28.75 20.41 -20.89
C ALA A 258 30.21 20.47 -21.39
N GLY A 259 30.93 19.35 -21.39
CA GLY A 259 32.29 19.22 -21.94
C GLY A 259 32.35 19.53 -23.44
N ALA A 260 31.41 19.00 -24.22
CA ALA A 260 31.30 19.35 -25.64
C ALA A 260 31.03 20.85 -25.86
N LYS A 261 30.23 21.48 -25.00
CA LYS A 261 30.00 22.93 -25.03
C LYS A 261 31.26 23.72 -24.64
N ALA A 262 32.02 23.25 -23.66
CA ALA A 262 33.30 23.82 -23.27
C ALA A 262 34.31 23.80 -24.43
N LEU A 263 34.47 22.65 -25.09
CA LEU A 263 35.34 22.50 -26.26
C LEU A 263 34.95 23.46 -27.40
N LYS A 264 33.65 23.57 -27.71
CA LYS A 264 33.16 24.53 -28.72
C LYS A 264 33.50 25.98 -28.33
N ARG A 265 33.41 26.34 -27.04
CA ARG A 265 33.76 27.68 -26.56
C ARG A 265 35.26 27.94 -26.73
N LEU A 266 36.12 26.98 -26.40
CA LEU A 266 37.57 27.09 -26.57
C LEU A 266 37.96 27.21 -28.04
N ALA A 267 37.39 26.38 -28.91
CA ALA A 267 37.63 26.46 -30.35
C ALA A 267 37.25 27.83 -30.93
N LYS A 268 36.13 28.42 -30.47
CA LYS A 268 35.72 29.77 -30.87
C LYS A 268 36.73 30.83 -30.44
N ILE A 269 37.27 30.74 -29.22
CA ILE A 269 38.28 31.68 -28.71
C ILE A 269 39.57 31.58 -29.53
N ALA A 270 40.04 30.35 -29.79
CA ALA A 270 41.22 30.11 -30.62
C ALA A 270 41.04 30.67 -32.05
N SER A 271 39.88 30.42 -32.68
CA SER A 271 39.57 30.94 -34.02
C SER A 271 39.46 32.47 -34.08
N ALA A 272 39.18 33.12 -32.95
CA ALA A 272 39.05 34.57 -32.86
C ALA A 272 40.40 35.28 -32.62
N GLY A 273 41.52 34.54 -32.57
CA GLY A 273 42.86 35.11 -32.32
C GLY A 273 43.03 35.70 -30.91
N LEU A 274 42.13 35.35 -29.98
CA LEU A 274 42.10 35.82 -28.60
C LEU A 274 42.75 34.79 -27.67
N ASP A 275 43.90 34.24 -28.05
CA ASP A 275 44.71 33.45 -27.11
C ASP A 275 45.46 34.42 -26.18
N PRO A 276 45.08 34.55 -24.90
CA PRO A 276 45.76 35.46 -23.97
C PRO A 276 47.20 35.01 -23.65
N GLU A 277 47.63 33.85 -24.13
CA GLU A 277 48.99 33.33 -23.95
C GLU A 277 49.93 33.67 -25.13
N ALA A 278 49.44 34.29 -26.19
CA ALA A 278 50.27 34.64 -27.36
C ALA A 278 51.10 35.94 -27.20
N HIS A 279 51.07 36.60 -26.04
CA HIS A 279 51.85 37.84 -25.77
C HIS A 279 52.95 37.67 -24.71
N GLY A 280 53.41 36.44 -24.49
CA GLY A 280 54.37 36.11 -23.43
C GLY A 280 55.86 36.06 -23.81
N ASP A 281 56.24 36.17 -25.08
CA ASP A 281 57.66 36.09 -25.50
C ASP A 281 57.97 37.07 -26.65
N VAL A 282 58.46 38.26 -26.31
CA VAL A 282 59.34 39.09 -27.16
C VAL A 282 60.44 39.67 -26.28
#